data_AF-A0AAW8KXA4-F1
#
_entry.id   AF-A0AAW8KXA4-F1
#
_cell.length_a   1.000
_cell.length_b   1.000
_cell.length_c   1.000
_cell.angle_alpha   90.00
_cell.angle_beta   90.00
_cell.angle_gamma   90.00
#
_symmetry.space_group_name_H-M   'P 1'
#
loop_
_entity.id
_entity.type
_entity.pdbx_description
1 polymer ?
#
loop_
_entity_poly.entity_id
_entity_poly.type
_entity_poly.pdbx_seq_one_letter_code
_entity_poly.pdbx_strand_id
1 'polypeptide(L)'
;DLYNPWDHRLCVVPDGDLFKILREGKASVETDQIEKFTEKGILLKSGKHLDADIVVSATGLQVQIMGGVQATLDGKPINSSEHMLYNGIMLSDVPNMAMIIGYVNASWTLK
;
A
#
# COMPACT_ATOMS: atom_id res chain seq x y z
N ASP A 1 -21.26 -0.61 3.77
CA ASP A 1 -20.75 -0.02 2.51
C ASP A 1 -20.17 -1.10 1.64
N LEU A 2 -20.59 -1.16 0.38
CA LEU A 2 -20.07 -2.11 -0.61
C LEU A 2 -18.78 -1.52 -1.19
N TYR A 3 -17.71 -2.29 -1.24
CA TYR A 3 -16.45 -1.87 -1.86
C TYR A 3 -16.61 -1.79 -3.38
N ASN A 4 -16.29 -0.65 -4.00
CA ASN A 4 -16.46 -0.49 -5.45
C ASN A 4 -15.22 -0.97 -6.22
N PRO A 5 -15.38 -1.54 -7.43
CA PRO A 5 -14.30 -2.16 -8.18
C PRO A 5 -13.16 -1.23 -8.66
N TRP A 6 -13.20 0.06 -8.31
CA TRP A 6 -12.20 1.05 -8.70
C TRP A 6 -11.70 1.91 -7.53
N ASP A 7 -12.11 1.59 -6.31
CA ASP A 7 -11.67 2.34 -5.14
C ASP A 7 -10.17 2.12 -4.89
N HIS A 8 -9.61 0.94 -5.22
CA HIS A 8 -8.17 0.70 -5.27
C HIS A 8 -7.71 0.14 -6.63
N ARG A 9 -6.38 0.15 -6.83
CA ARG A 9 -5.75 -0.44 -8.02
C ARG A 9 -5.98 -1.94 -8.09
N LEU A 10 -6.32 -2.43 -9.28
CA LEU A 10 -6.43 -3.85 -9.56
C LEU A 10 -5.04 -4.51 -9.48
N CYS A 11 -4.96 -5.60 -8.71
CA CYS A 11 -3.75 -6.42 -8.68
C CYS A 11 -3.70 -7.33 -9.91
N VAL A 12 -2.50 -7.51 -10.46
CA VAL A 12 -2.24 -8.43 -11.57
C VAL A 12 -1.64 -9.72 -11.00
N VAL A 13 -2.15 -10.85 -11.45
CA VAL A 13 -1.58 -12.18 -11.19
C VAL A 13 -0.99 -12.69 -12.50
N PRO A 14 0.32 -12.55 -12.73
CA PRO A 14 0.97 -13.07 -13.93
C PRO A 14 0.68 -14.56 -14.09
N ASP A 15 0.38 -15.00 -15.31
CA ASP A 15 0.13 -16.41 -15.67
C ASP A 15 -1.01 -17.12 -14.88
N GLY A 16 -1.73 -16.43 -14.01
CA GLY A 16 -2.83 -16.97 -13.20
C GLY A 16 -2.40 -18.03 -12.17
N ASP A 17 -1.13 -18.06 -11.78
CA ASP A 17 -0.52 -19.08 -10.93
C ASP A 17 -1.19 -19.24 -9.56
N LEU A 18 -1.55 -18.13 -8.91
CA LEU A 18 -2.28 -18.13 -7.64
C LEU A 18 -3.58 -18.93 -7.73
N PHE A 19 -4.38 -18.66 -8.78
CA PHE A 19 -5.66 -19.34 -8.99
C PHE A 19 -5.47 -20.82 -9.35
N LYS A 20 -4.39 -21.15 -10.05
CA LYS A 20 -4.04 -22.54 -10.37
C LYS A 20 -3.71 -23.33 -9.10
N ILE A 21 -2.86 -22.79 -8.21
CA ILE A 21 -2.47 -23.44 -6.95
C ILE A 21 -3.67 -23.65 -6.03
N LEU A 22 -4.54 -22.64 -5.91
CA LEU A 22 -5.79 -22.75 -5.13
C LEU A 22 -6.69 -23.87 -5.67
N ARG A 23 -6.85 -23.95 -7.00
CA ARG A 23 -7.66 -25.00 -7.65
C ARG A 23 -7.07 -26.40 -7.48
N GLU A 24 -5.74 -26.51 -7.44
CA GLU A 24 -5.03 -27.76 -7.16
C GLU A 24 -5.10 -28.18 -5.68
N GLY A 25 -5.66 -27.34 -4.79
CA GLY A 25 -5.78 -27.63 -3.36
C GLY A 25 -4.45 -27.55 -2.60
N LYS A 26 -3.42 -26.97 -3.21
CA LYS A 26 -2.07 -26.83 -2.63
C LYS A 26 -1.93 -25.59 -1.75
N ALA A 27 -2.89 -24.68 -1.80
CA ALA A 27 -3.01 -23.54 -0.90
C ALA A 27 -4.48 -23.36 -0.51
N SER A 28 -4.70 -22.72 0.63
CA SER A 28 -6.02 -22.35 1.14
C SER A 28 -6.07 -20.87 1.49
N VAL A 29 -7.28 -20.32 1.55
CA VAL A 29 -7.55 -18.96 2.02
C VAL A 29 -8.34 -19.08 3.32
N GLU A 30 -7.86 -18.40 4.36
CA GLU A 30 -8.53 -18.32 5.65
C GLU A 30 -9.12 -16.91 5.80
N THR A 31 -10.44 -16.82 5.99
CA THR A 31 -11.14 -15.55 6.21
C THR A 31 -11.48 -15.40 7.67
N ASP A 32 -10.62 -14.72 8.42
CA ASP A 32 -10.80 -14.43 9.85
C ASP A 32 -9.89 -13.26 10.29
N GLN A 33 -9.98 -12.85 11.56
CA GLN A 33 -9.04 -11.92 12.18
C GLN A 33 -7.96 -12.69 12.94
N ILE A 34 -6.72 -12.24 12.77
CA ILE A 34 -5.58 -12.70 13.57
C ILE A 34 -5.76 -12.18 15.01
N GLU A 35 -5.76 -13.09 15.99
CA GLU A 35 -5.74 -12.73 17.43
C GLU A 35 -4.30 -12.49 17.87
N LYS A 36 -3.41 -13.46 17.62
CA LYS A 36 -1.99 -13.36 17.96
C LYS A 36 -1.14 -14.40 17.25
N PHE A 37 0.17 -14.15 17.24
CA PHE A 37 1.18 -15.16 16.93
C PHE A 37 1.40 -16.08 18.14
N THR A 38 1.75 -17.32 17.86
CA THR A 38 2.17 -18.31 18.86
C THR A 38 3.54 -18.85 18.48
N GLU A 39 4.14 -19.67 19.34
CA GLU A 39 5.40 -20.35 19.04
C GLU A 39 5.32 -21.29 17.83
N LYS A 40 4.11 -21.72 17.42
CA LYS A 40 3.88 -22.71 16.37
C LYS A 40 3.12 -22.17 15.15
N GLY A 41 2.76 -20.88 15.14
CA GLY A 41 1.99 -20.30 14.05
C GLY A 41 1.07 -19.15 14.48
N ILE A 42 -0.17 -19.16 14.02
CA ILE A 42 -1.13 -18.05 14.19
C ILE A 42 -2.43 -18.55 14.83
N LEU A 43 -2.85 -17.89 15.91
CA LEU A 43 -4.19 -18.06 16.48
C LEU A 43 -5.14 -17.03 15.89
N LEU A 44 -6.27 -17.50 15.36
CA LEU A 44 -7.35 -16.65 14.88
C LEU A 44 -8.38 -16.38 15.98
N LYS A 45 -9.17 -15.32 15.83
CA LYS A 45 -10.23 -14.96 16.79
C LYS A 45 -11.35 -15.97 16.89
N SER A 46 -11.59 -16.75 15.83
CA SER A 46 -12.49 -17.91 15.91
C SER A 46 -12.00 -19.03 16.84
N GLY A 47 -10.74 -18.99 17.28
CA GLY A 47 -10.08 -20.04 18.06
C GLY A 47 -9.34 -21.06 17.20
N LYS A 48 -9.42 -20.99 15.86
CA LYS A 48 -8.64 -21.84 14.96
C LYS A 48 -7.15 -21.49 15.04
N HIS A 49 -6.31 -22.50 15.15
CA HIS A 49 -4.86 -22.36 15.06
C HIS A 49 -4.37 -22.75 13.66
N LEU A 50 -3.53 -21.91 13.06
CA LEU A 50 -2.86 -22.15 11.78
C LEU A 50 -1.39 -22.45 12.08
N ASP A 51 -1.00 -23.72 12.00
CA ASP A 51 0.38 -24.14 12.20
C ASP A 51 1.25 -23.64 11.03
N ALA A 52 2.39 -23.04 11.34
CA ALA A 52 3.32 -22.52 10.35
C ALA A 52 4.74 -22.49 10.88
N ASP A 53 5.69 -22.99 10.09
CA ASP A 53 7.12 -22.86 10.36
C ASP A 53 7.67 -21.47 9.97
N ILE A 54 7.05 -20.83 8.97
CA ILE A 54 7.44 -19.53 8.43
C ILE A 54 6.20 -18.69 8.19
N VAL A 55 6.24 -17.43 8.63
CA VAL A 55 5.21 -16.43 8.32
C VAL A 55 5.84 -15.29 7.51
N VAL A 56 5.22 -14.95 6.38
CA VAL A 56 5.64 -13.85 5.51
C VAL A 56 4.62 -12.72 5.61
N SER A 57 5.05 -11.53 6.06
CA SER A 57 4.21 -10.35 6.12
C SER A 57 4.14 -9.65 4.76
N ALA A 58 3.11 -9.92 3.98
CA ALA A 58 2.83 -9.24 2.71
C ALA A 58 1.95 -7.98 2.91
N THR A 59 2.36 -7.08 3.81
CA THR A 59 1.61 -5.84 4.12
C THR A 59 1.71 -4.80 3.00
N GLY A 60 0.73 -3.90 2.94
CA GLY A 60 0.69 -2.82 1.94
C GLY A 60 1.73 -1.71 2.13
N LEU A 61 1.56 -0.62 1.39
CA LEU A 61 2.47 0.52 1.37
C LEU A 61 1.94 1.69 2.22
N GLN A 62 2.83 2.39 2.92
CA GLN A 62 2.56 3.71 3.48
C GLN A 62 3.16 4.78 2.56
N VAL A 63 2.32 5.70 2.08
CA VAL A 63 2.77 6.76 1.18
C VAL A 63 3.60 7.78 1.96
N GLN A 64 4.83 7.98 1.52
CA GLN A 64 5.74 9.00 2.05
C GLN A 64 5.80 10.16 1.06
N ILE A 65 5.10 11.26 1.36
CA ILE A 65 5.17 12.48 0.57
C ILE A 65 6.62 12.98 0.56
N MET A 66 7.12 13.33 -0.63
CA MET A 66 8.51 13.75 -0.85
C MET A 66 9.57 12.76 -0.31
N GLY A 67 9.23 11.47 -0.17
CA GLY A 67 10.15 10.47 0.38
C GLY A 67 10.52 10.69 1.85
N GLY A 68 9.70 11.44 2.61
CA GLY A 68 9.94 11.70 4.03
C GLY A 68 10.89 12.87 4.32
N VAL A 69 11.26 13.65 3.31
CA VAL A 69 12.08 14.86 3.49
C VAL A 69 11.36 15.87 4.38
N GLN A 70 12.05 16.36 5.41
CA GLN A 70 11.59 17.47 6.24
C GLN A 70 12.13 18.77 5.66
N ALA A 71 11.24 19.59 5.11
CA ALA A 71 11.58 20.89 4.53
C ALA A 71 11.17 22.04 5.46
N THR A 72 11.88 23.15 5.35
CA THR A 72 11.57 24.39 6.08
C THR A 72 11.55 25.58 5.14
N LEU A 73 10.65 26.53 5.37
CA LEU A 73 10.63 27.85 4.74
C LEU A 73 10.84 28.90 5.84
N ASP A 74 11.86 29.74 5.70
CA ASP A 74 12.22 30.76 6.70
C ASP A 74 12.34 30.21 8.14
N GLY A 75 12.89 28.99 8.27
CA GLY A 75 13.09 28.31 9.55
C GLY A 75 11.84 27.65 10.13
N LYS A 76 10.68 27.72 9.47
CA LYS A 76 9.45 27.05 9.88
C LYS A 76 9.25 25.75 9.09
N PRO A 77 8.89 24.63 9.74
CA PRO A 77 8.58 23.38 9.03
C PRO A 77 7.44 23.58 8.03
N ILE A 78 7.62 23.02 6.83
CA ILE A 78 6.58 22.96 5.80
C ILE A 78 5.74 21.71 6.05
N ASN A 79 4.43 21.88 6.22
CA ASN A 79 3.50 20.76 6.23
C ASN A 79 2.88 20.58 4.85
N SER A 80 3.35 19.60 4.08
CA SER A 80 2.91 19.39 2.70
C SER A 80 1.40 19.17 2.54
N SER A 81 0.67 18.74 3.58
CA SER A 81 -0.79 18.57 3.51
C SER A 81 -1.56 19.89 3.49
N GLU A 82 -0.93 20.99 3.89
CA GLU A 82 -1.55 22.33 3.94
C GLU A 82 -1.40 23.10 2.63
N HIS A 83 -0.61 22.58 1.68
CA HIS A 83 -0.33 23.25 0.41
C HIS A 83 -1.03 22.55 -0.76
N MET A 84 -1.54 23.35 -1.69
CA MET A 84 -2.14 22.84 -2.93
C MET A 84 -1.03 22.53 -3.94
N LEU A 85 -1.17 21.40 -4.65
CA LEU A 85 -0.32 21.08 -5.79
C LEU A 85 -0.84 21.78 -7.06
N TYR A 86 -0.32 22.97 -7.34
CA TYR A 86 -0.64 23.74 -8.53
C TYR A 86 -0.01 23.12 -9.79
N ASN A 87 -0.81 22.99 -10.85
CA ASN A 87 -0.47 22.30 -12.09
C ASN A 87 0.09 20.88 -11.90
N GLY A 88 -0.20 20.22 -10.76
CA GLY A 88 0.29 18.89 -10.45
C GLY A 88 1.80 18.77 -10.22
N ILE A 89 2.51 19.91 -10.11
CA ILE A 89 3.98 19.95 -9.98
C ILE A 89 4.43 20.95 -8.91
N MET A 90 3.84 22.13 -8.81
CA MET A 90 4.32 23.19 -7.92
C MET A 90 3.52 23.20 -6.63
N LEU A 91 4.19 23.43 -5.50
CA LEU A 91 3.53 23.51 -4.20
C LEU A 91 3.17 24.98 -3.90
N SER A 92 1.91 25.26 -3.56
CA SER A 92 1.47 26.64 -3.28
C SER A 92 2.26 27.25 -2.14
N ASP A 93 2.57 28.54 -2.22
CA ASP A 93 3.28 29.30 -1.17
C ASP A 93 4.70 28.80 -0.83
N VAL A 94 5.26 27.90 -1.64
CA VAL A 94 6.66 27.44 -1.52
C VAL A 94 7.42 27.81 -2.79
N PRO A 95 8.26 28.86 -2.76
CA PRO A 95 8.98 29.31 -3.95
C PRO A 95 10.02 28.27 -4.38
N ASN A 96 10.28 28.18 -5.69
CA ASN A 96 11.32 27.33 -6.29
C ASN A 96 11.21 25.83 -5.95
N MET A 97 10.02 25.34 -5.59
CA MET A 97 9.78 23.94 -5.25
C MET A 97 8.89 23.25 -6.29
N ALA A 98 9.32 22.05 -6.70
CA ALA A 98 8.56 21.17 -7.58
C ALA A 98 8.54 19.74 -7.01
N MET A 99 7.38 19.10 -7.05
CA MET A 99 7.17 17.70 -6.68
C MET A 99 6.33 17.01 -7.75
N ILE A 100 6.82 15.88 -8.24
CA ILE A 100 6.12 15.07 -9.23
C ILE A 100 5.64 13.79 -8.55
N ILE A 101 4.33 13.55 -8.61
CA ILE A 101 3.71 12.31 -8.14
C ILE A 101 3.29 11.50 -9.36
N GLY A 102 3.96 10.38 -9.62
CA GLY A 102 3.64 9.52 -10.75
C GLY A 102 4.78 8.62 -11.17
N TYR A 103 4.68 8.09 -12.40
CA TYR A 103 5.71 7.26 -13.00
C TYR A 103 6.71 8.12 -13.75
N VAL A 104 8.00 7.91 -13.51
CA VAL A 104 9.07 8.59 -14.25
C VAL A 104 9.14 8.08 -15.70
N ASN A 105 8.62 6.87 -15.92
CA ASN A 105 8.86 6.01 -17.07
C ASN A 105 7.57 5.34 -17.61
N ALA A 106 6.39 5.85 -17.25
CA ALA A 106 5.12 5.43 -17.85
C ALA A 106 4.31 6.64 -18.30
N SER A 107 3.54 6.50 -19.38
CA SER A 107 2.82 7.62 -20.00
C SER A 107 1.73 8.19 -19.11
N TRP A 108 1.47 9.49 -19.28
CA TRP A 108 0.43 10.26 -18.57
C TRP A 108 -1.00 9.72 -18.75
N THR A 109 -1.22 8.83 -19.72
CA THR A 109 -2.49 8.13 -19.99
C THR A 109 -2.80 6.98 -19.02
N LEU A 110 -1.89 6.66 -18.10
CA LEU A 110 -2.13 5.71 -16.99
C LEU A 110 -2.78 6.35 -15.75
N LYS A 111 -3.24 7.60 -15.86
CA LYS A 111 -4.03 8.27 -14.82
C LYS A 111 -5.48 7.81 -14.83
#